data_AF-A0A8T4E1M4-F1
#
_entry.id   AF-A0A8T4E1M4-F1
#
_cell.length_a   1.000
_cell.length_b   1.000
_cell.length_c   1.000
_cell.angle_alpha   90.00
_cell.angle_beta   90.00
_cell.angle_gamma   90.00
#
_symmetry.space_group_name_H-M   'P 1'
#
loop_
_entity.id
_entity.type
_entity.pdbx_description
1 polymer ?
#
loop_
_entity_poly.entity_id
_entity_poly.type
_entity_poly.pdbx_seq_one_letter_code
_entity_poly.pdbx_strand_id
1 'polypeptide(L)'
;NLRDVIPSGFLEDLNQLDTFIRTASFAANGAIVYLQTNDTITIDESAQQFSSFGFVRFTTLDITNFSASSGPILQGECTVAFLGDHFYTPQAKESGDGIRFPYEMILIWVVALGVFFYIRFFKRPAVNLEKDEKIKRYALVVHIIILVVALLFVDVEIHSTFGISALTALLSQGFSSTTGVFLGIEVLIWIFGFCILAIPIQLLSYSILRVLGFGKGSNGVWKAAGDFSIWIFTGLYLLLFLNIIFSIIDVKSYFPLG
;
A
#
# COMPACT_ATOMS: atom_id res chain seq x y z
N ASN A 1 -46.59 27.50 -4.20
CA ASN A 1 -46.45 26.92 -2.83
C ASN A 1 -46.26 25.41 -2.88
N LEU A 2 -45.13 24.95 -3.41
CA LEU A 2 -44.71 23.53 -3.40
C LEU A 2 -43.26 23.44 -2.90
N ARG A 3 -42.95 24.19 -1.83
CA ARG A 3 -41.58 24.33 -1.31
C ARG A 3 -41.34 23.65 0.04
N ASP A 4 -42.31 22.91 0.56
CA ASP A 4 -42.18 22.29 1.87
C ASP A 4 -42.49 20.80 1.79
N VAL A 5 -41.72 20.04 2.57
CA VAL A 5 -41.73 18.58 2.77
C VAL A 5 -40.98 17.77 1.71
N ILE A 6 -39.74 18.15 1.42
CA ILE A 6 -38.73 17.09 1.25
C ILE A 6 -38.24 16.75 2.68
N PRO A 7 -38.35 15.50 3.14
CA PRO A 7 -37.87 15.12 4.47
C PRO A 7 -36.40 15.50 4.61
N SER A 8 -36.03 16.19 5.70
CA SER A 8 -34.64 16.60 5.94
C SER A 8 -33.67 15.43 5.86
N GLY A 9 -34.09 14.24 6.31
CA GLY A 9 -33.31 13.00 6.17
C GLY A 9 -33.05 12.60 4.73
N PHE A 10 -34.00 12.78 3.80
CA PHE A 10 -33.80 12.46 2.38
C PHE A 10 -32.81 13.42 1.70
N LEU A 11 -32.82 14.71 2.09
CA LEU A 11 -31.83 15.68 1.60
C LEU A 11 -30.44 15.43 2.21
N GLU A 12 -30.39 14.95 3.45
CA GLU A 12 -29.15 14.58 4.13
C GLU A 12 -28.55 13.31 3.52
N ASP A 13 -29.37 12.30 3.23
CA ASP A 13 -28.98 11.08 2.53
C ASP A 13 -28.51 11.38 1.10
N LEU A 14 -29.19 12.27 0.38
CA LEU A 14 -28.76 12.71 -0.95
C LEU A 14 -27.45 13.50 -0.92
N ASN A 15 -27.23 14.35 0.09
CA ASN A 15 -25.96 15.05 0.25
C ASN A 15 -24.84 14.09 0.67
N GLN A 16 -25.11 13.09 1.51
CA GLN A 16 -24.14 12.05 1.85
C GLN A 16 -23.81 11.19 0.63
N LEU A 17 -24.81 10.86 -0.20
CA LEU A 17 -24.62 10.12 -1.44
C LEU A 17 -23.86 10.93 -2.49
N ASP A 18 -24.16 12.22 -2.68
CA ASP A 18 -23.39 13.11 -3.57
C ASP A 18 -21.95 13.28 -3.07
N THR A 19 -21.76 13.42 -1.76
CA THR A 19 -20.43 13.49 -1.15
C THR A 19 -19.67 12.19 -1.35
N PHE A 20 -20.33 11.04 -1.17
CA PHE A 20 -19.75 9.73 -1.41
C PHE A 20 -19.41 9.54 -2.89
N ILE A 21 -20.31 9.88 -3.82
CA ILE A 21 -20.10 9.77 -5.26
C ILE A 21 -19.00 10.73 -5.73
N ARG A 22 -18.92 11.96 -5.22
CA ARG A 22 -17.83 12.90 -5.53
C ARG A 22 -16.50 12.41 -4.98
N THR A 23 -16.50 11.85 -3.78
CA THR A 23 -15.30 11.29 -3.15
C THR A 23 -14.83 10.04 -3.88
N ALA A 24 -15.75 9.14 -4.20
CA ALA A 24 -15.51 7.91 -4.94
C ALA A 24 -15.15 8.18 -6.40
N SER A 25 -15.75 9.15 -7.07
CA SER A 25 -15.45 9.49 -8.47
C SER A 25 -14.04 10.06 -8.64
N PHE A 26 -13.49 10.72 -7.62
CA PHE A 26 -12.10 11.16 -7.63
C PHE A 26 -11.11 9.99 -7.50
N ALA A 27 -11.41 9.00 -6.63
CA ALA A 27 -10.65 7.76 -6.50
C ALA A 27 -10.83 6.83 -7.73
N ALA A 28 -12.03 6.84 -8.33
CA ALA A 28 -12.44 6.00 -9.44
C ALA A 28 -12.17 6.61 -10.81
N ASN A 29 -11.41 7.70 -10.91
CA ASN A 29 -11.06 8.29 -12.20
C ASN A 29 -10.22 7.29 -13.04
N GLY A 30 -10.77 6.84 -14.17
CA GLY A 30 -10.19 5.77 -15.01
C GLY A 30 -10.51 4.35 -14.51
N ALA A 31 -11.38 4.19 -13.51
CA ALA A 31 -11.81 2.89 -13.03
C ALA A 31 -13.15 2.47 -13.64
N ILE A 32 -13.24 1.20 -14.02
CA ILE A 32 -14.49 0.52 -14.34
C ILE A 32 -14.92 -0.25 -13.11
N VAL A 33 -16.15 0.01 -12.68
CA VAL A 33 -16.80 -0.71 -11.59
C VAL A 33 -17.70 -1.77 -12.19
N TYR A 34 -17.38 -3.04 -11.94
CA TYR A 34 -18.23 -4.16 -12.31
C TYR A 34 -19.18 -4.44 -11.14
N LEU A 35 -20.49 -4.49 -11.42
CA LEU A 35 -21.55 -4.75 -10.45
C LEU A 35 -22.33 -5.99 -10.87
N GLN A 36 -22.42 -6.97 -9.97
CA GLN A 36 -23.25 -8.17 -10.10
C GLN A 36 -23.09 -8.94 -11.42
N THR A 37 -21.86 -9.00 -11.94
CA THR A 37 -21.52 -9.89 -13.05
C THR A 37 -21.10 -11.26 -12.49
N ASN A 38 -21.51 -12.35 -13.14
CA ASN A 38 -21.07 -13.72 -12.83
C ASN A 38 -20.10 -14.20 -13.92
N ASP A 39 -19.21 -13.30 -14.33
CA ASP A 39 -18.32 -13.54 -15.47
C ASP A 39 -16.95 -14.04 -14.98
N THR A 40 -16.35 -14.95 -15.73
CA THR A 40 -14.96 -15.33 -15.52
C THR A 40 -14.05 -14.30 -16.19
N ILE A 41 -13.29 -13.55 -15.40
CA ILE A 41 -12.29 -12.62 -15.90
C ILE A 41 -10.96 -13.36 -15.94
N THR A 42 -10.24 -13.28 -17.05
CA THR A 42 -8.88 -13.82 -17.13
C THR A 42 -7.89 -12.73 -16.72
N ILE A 43 -7.21 -12.92 -15.59
CA ILE A 43 -6.19 -12.00 -15.07
C ILE A 43 -4.86 -12.76 -15.03
N ASP A 44 -3.82 -12.23 -15.68
CA ASP A 44 -2.50 -12.86 -15.80
C ASP A 44 -2.59 -14.34 -16.21
N GLU A 45 -3.36 -14.65 -17.24
CA GLU A 45 -3.58 -16.02 -17.78
C GLU A 45 -4.28 -17.01 -16.83
N SER A 46 -4.76 -16.60 -15.65
CA SER A 46 -5.66 -17.43 -14.83
C SER A 46 -7.09 -16.92 -14.89
N ALA A 47 -8.04 -17.86 -15.01
CA ALA A 47 -9.45 -17.56 -14.84
C ALA A 47 -9.75 -17.29 -13.37
N GLN A 48 -10.23 -16.08 -13.08
CA GLN A 48 -10.72 -15.66 -11.78
C GLN A 48 -12.24 -15.59 -11.83
N GLN A 49 -12.91 -16.21 -10.86
CA GLN A 49 -14.36 -16.11 -10.75
C GLN A 49 -14.72 -14.80 -10.05
N PHE A 50 -15.60 -14.05 -10.69
CA PHE A 50 -16.10 -12.77 -10.23
C PHE A 50 -17.53 -12.96 -9.72
N SER A 51 -17.83 -12.55 -8.49
CA SER A 51 -19.13 -12.89 -7.85
C SER A 51 -19.96 -11.71 -7.34
N SER A 52 -19.45 -10.47 -7.33
CA SER A 52 -20.23 -9.33 -6.80
C SER A 52 -19.76 -7.94 -7.25
N PHE A 53 -18.58 -7.50 -6.83
CA PHE A 53 -18.09 -6.13 -7.01
C PHE A 53 -16.63 -6.13 -7.49
N GLY A 54 -16.28 -5.24 -8.41
CA GLY A 54 -14.98 -5.28 -9.07
C GLY A 54 -14.48 -3.91 -9.35
N PHE A 55 -13.24 -3.65 -8.92
CA PHE A 55 -12.59 -2.38 -9.20
C PHE A 55 -11.36 -2.63 -10.06
N VAL A 56 -11.47 -2.24 -11.33
CA VAL A 56 -10.40 -2.35 -12.32
C VAL A 56 -10.09 -0.96 -12.84
N ARG A 57 -8.84 -0.51 -12.71
CA ARG A 57 -8.38 0.77 -13.21
C ARG A 57 -7.63 0.59 -14.51
N PHE A 58 -8.04 1.27 -15.57
CA PHE A 58 -7.36 1.20 -16.86
C PHE A 58 -6.35 2.35 -17.00
N THR A 59 -5.12 2.02 -17.35
CA THR A 59 -4.08 2.98 -17.74
C THR A 59 -4.21 3.32 -19.22
N THR A 60 -4.55 2.32 -20.02
CA THR A 60 -4.95 2.46 -21.43
C THR A 60 -6.20 1.63 -21.66
N LEU A 61 -7.15 2.15 -22.44
CA LEU A 61 -8.36 1.44 -22.79
C LEU A 61 -8.63 1.62 -24.28
N ASP A 62 -8.57 0.53 -25.01
CA ASP A 62 -9.08 0.43 -26.37
C ASP A 62 -10.42 -0.30 -26.34
N ILE A 63 -11.43 0.31 -26.95
CA ILE A 63 -12.78 -0.24 -27.04
C ILE A 63 -13.01 -0.59 -28.50
N THR A 64 -13.02 -1.89 -28.79
CA THR A 64 -13.21 -2.39 -30.15
C THR A 64 -14.54 -3.13 -30.28
N ASN A 65 -15.01 -3.29 -31.52
CA ASN A 65 -16.19 -4.09 -31.87
C ASN A 65 -17.52 -3.62 -31.25
N PHE A 66 -17.84 -2.32 -31.35
CA PHE A 66 -19.15 -1.76 -30.97
C PHE A 66 -20.36 -2.38 -31.68
N SER A 67 -20.15 -3.09 -32.80
CA SER A 67 -21.18 -3.66 -33.67
C SER A 67 -21.27 -5.19 -33.64
N ALA A 68 -20.54 -5.86 -32.75
CA ALA A 68 -20.60 -7.32 -32.60
C ALA A 68 -21.79 -7.75 -31.72
N SER A 69 -22.43 -8.89 -32.05
CA SER A 69 -23.54 -9.46 -31.29
C SER A 69 -23.17 -9.90 -29.87
N SER A 70 -21.87 -9.98 -29.57
CA SER A 70 -21.29 -10.33 -28.27
C SER A 70 -21.02 -9.11 -27.37
N GLY A 71 -21.33 -7.89 -27.82
CA GLY A 71 -21.02 -6.66 -27.08
C GLY A 71 -19.60 -6.13 -27.32
N PRO A 72 -19.29 -4.94 -26.77
CA PRO A 72 -18.00 -4.28 -26.94
C PRO A 72 -16.87 -5.07 -26.25
N ILE A 73 -15.72 -5.18 -26.90
CA ILE A 73 -14.51 -5.78 -26.33
C ILE A 73 -13.66 -4.66 -25.74
N LEU A 74 -13.38 -4.77 -24.44
CA LEU A 74 -12.51 -3.86 -23.69
C LEU A 74 -11.11 -4.49 -23.63
N GLN A 75 -10.11 -3.86 -24.24
CA GLN A 75 -8.72 -4.33 -24.17
C GLN A 75 -7.79 -3.18 -23.79
N GLY A 76 -6.90 -3.42 -22.84
CA GLY A 76 -5.97 -2.39 -22.40
C GLY A 76 -5.17 -2.80 -21.18
N GLU A 77 -4.19 -1.97 -20.81
CA GLU A 77 -3.43 -2.16 -19.59
C GLU A 77 -4.28 -1.74 -18.40
N CYS A 78 -4.47 -2.66 -17.45
CA CYS A 78 -5.26 -2.40 -16.26
C CYS A 78 -4.58 -2.89 -14.99
N THR A 79 -4.86 -2.18 -13.90
CA THR A 79 -4.55 -2.59 -12.53
C THR A 79 -5.85 -3.03 -11.89
N VAL A 80 -5.96 -4.31 -11.58
CA VAL A 80 -7.08 -4.85 -10.80
C VAL A 80 -6.78 -4.54 -9.34
N ALA A 81 -7.59 -3.70 -8.70
CA ALA A 81 -7.42 -3.42 -7.28
C ALA A 81 -8.27 -4.39 -6.45
N PHE A 82 -9.52 -4.66 -6.84
CA PHE A 82 -10.47 -5.38 -5.96
C PHE A 82 -11.32 -6.41 -6.71
N LEU A 83 -11.44 -7.60 -6.12
CA LEU A 83 -12.16 -8.79 -6.57
C LEU A 83 -13.17 -9.22 -5.50
N GLY A 84 -14.39 -8.71 -5.60
CA GLY A 84 -15.57 -9.15 -4.86
C GLY A 84 -15.54 -8.86 -3.36
N ASP A 85 -14.68 -9.58 -2.65
CA ASP A 85 -14.54 -9.59 -1.21
C ASP A 85 -13.11 -9.31 -0.72
N HIS A 86 -12.12 -9.22 -1.62
CA HIS A 86 -10.74 -8.92 -1.29
C HIS A 86 -10.03 -8.09 -2.38
N PHE A 87 -8.91 -7.43 -2.04
CA PHE A 87 -8.01 -6.82 -3.02
C PHE A 87 -7.27 -7.91 -3.81
N TYR A 88 -7.14 -7.72 -5.13
CA TYR A 88 -6.34 -8.63 -5.95
C TYR A 88 -4.88 -8.59 -5.49
N THR A 89 -4.31 -9.75 -5.16
CA THR A 89 -2.89 -9.86 -4.85
C THR A 89 -2.25 -10.91 -5.76
N PRO A 90 -1.23 -10.55 -6.56
CA PRO A 90 -0.48 -11.54 -7.33
C PRO A 90 0.11 -12.64 -6.44
N GLN A 91 0.41 -12.32 -5.18
CA GLN A 91 0.97 -13.25 -4.20
C GLN A 91 -0.06 -14.30 -3.74
N ALA A 92 -1.35 -13.99 -3.78
CA ALA A 92 -2.43 -14.87 -3.28
C ALA A 92 -3.54 -15.04 -4.33
N LYS A 93 -3.13 -15.16 -5.61
CA LYS A 93 -4.00 -15.25 -6.79
C LYS A 93 -5.09 -16.33 -6.72
N GLU A 94 -4.82 -17.42 -6.01
CA GLU A 94 -5.74 -18.57 -5.87
C GLU A 94 -6.34 -18.68 -4.46
N SER A 95 -6.04 -17.73 -3.57
CA SER A 95 -6.59 -17.73 -2.20
C SER A 95 -8.00 -17.14 -2.19
N GLY A 96 -8.93 -17.79 -1.48
CA GLY A 96 -10.33 -17.33 -1.41
C GLY A 96 -10.52 -16.02 -0.65
N ASP A 97 -9.55 -15.60 0.15
CA ASP A 97 -9.57 -14.36 0.95
C ASP A 97 -8.52 -13.33 0.48
N GLY A 98 -7.78 -13.62 -0.59
CA GLY A 98 -6.68 -12.77 -1.06
C GLY A 98 -5.48 -12.73 -0.12
N ILE A 99 -5.35 -13.66 0.83
CA ILE A 99 -4.29 -13.67 1.84
C ILE A 99 -3.35 -14.86 1.62
N ARG A 100 -2.08 -14.56 1.34
CA ARG A 100 -0.97 -15.51 1.48
C ARG A 100 -0.12 -15.13 2.68
N PHE A 101 0.23 -16.11 3.50
CA PHE A 101 1.14 -15.87 4.61
C PHE A 101 2.55 -15.48 4.09
N PRO A 102 3.11 -14.32 4.48
CA PRO A 102 4.36 -13.80 3.92
C PRO A 102 5.58 -14.42 4.61
N TYR A 103 5.87 -15.69 4.31
CA TYR A 103 7.01 -16.44 4.88
C TYR A 103 8.35 -15.74 4.65
N GLU A 104 8.47 -15.01 3.54
CA GLU A 104 9.64 -14.24 3.15
C GLU A 104 9.98 -13.17 4.21
N MET A 105 8.97 -12.54 4.82
CA MET A 105 9.19 -11.55 5.88
C MET A 105 9.73 -12.18 7.17
N ILE A 106 9.26 -13.39 7.52
CA ILE A 106 9.76 -14.13 8.68
C ILE A 106 11.20 -14.58 8.43
N LEU A 107 11.51 -15.05 7.22
CA LEU A 107 12.87 -15.43 6.85
C LEU A 107 13.84 -14.26 7.05
N ILE A 108 13.48 -13.07 6.59
CA ILE A 108 14.28 -11.85 6.75
C ILE A 108 14.55 -11.57 8.23
N TRP A 109 13.55 -11.72 9.09
CA TRP A 109 13.69 -11.59 10.54
C TRP A 109 14.68 -12.59 11.14
N VAL A 110 14.52 -13.87 10.81
CA VAL A 110 15.41 -14.94 11.32
C VAL A 110 16.85 -14.68 10.90
N VAL A 111 17.07 -14.31 9.64
CA VAL A 111 18.40 -13.96 9.11
C VAL A 111 18.97 -12.73 9.82
N ALA A 112 18.17 -11.67 9.97
CA ALA A 112 18.58 -10.43 10.62
C ALA A 112 19.04 -10.67 12.07
N LEU A 113 18.25 -11.41 12.84
CA LEU A 113 18.59 -11.78 14.21
C LEU A 113 19.85 -12.65 14.24
N GLY A 114 19.92 -13.70 13.42
CA GLY A 114 21.08 -14.59 13.36
C GLY A 114 22.38 -13.86 13.07
N VAL A 115 22.38 -13.00 12.04
CA VAL A 115 23.53 -12.17 11.65
C VAL A 115 23.89 -11.18 12.76
N PHE A 116 22.90 -10.51 13.34
CA PHE A 116 23.11 -9.56 14.43
C PHE A 116 23.76 -10.23 15.65
N PHE A 117 23.22 -11.36 16.10
CA PHE A 117 23.78 -12.11 17.23
C PHE A 117 25.19 -12.60 16.94
N TYR A 118 25.42 -13.15 15.75
CA TYR A 118 26.75 -13.61 15.33
C TYR A 118 27.79 -12.48 15.38
N ILE A 119 27.50 -11.34 14.78
CA ILE A 119 28.43 -10.21 14.73
C ILE A 119 28.60 -9.56 16.10
N ARG A 120 27.51 -9.40 16.87
CA ARG A 120 27.52 -8.74 18.18
C ARG A 120 28.29 -9.52 19.23
N PHE A 121 28.14 -10.85 19.25
CA PHE A 121 28.64 -11.70 20.33
C PHE A 121 29.87 -12.54 19.97
N PHE A 122 30.00 -12.99 18.72
CA PHE A 122 31.11 -13.86 18.30
C PHE A 122 32.21 -13.07 17.60
N LYS A 123 31.91 -12.33 16.53
CA LYS A 123 32.95 -11.65 15.72
C LYS A 123 33.56 -10.44 16.42
N ARG A 124 32.74 -9.66 17.14
CA ARG A 124 33.16 -8.46 17.93
C ARG A 124 34.21 -7.59 17.22
N PRO A 125 33.96 -7.13 15.98
CA PRO A 125 34.93 -6.32 15.25
C PRO A 125 35.25 -5.02 15.99
N ALA A 126 36.51 -4.60 15.93
CA ALA A 126 36.98 -3.35 16.51
C ALA A 126 36.42 -2.15 15.72
N VAL A 127 36.07 -1.08 16.44
CA VAL A 127 35.54 0.15 15.85
C VAL A 127 36.69 1.11 15.54
N ASN A 128 36.71 1.65 14.33
CA ASN A 128 37.63 2.70 13.94
C ASN A 128 37.02 4.06 14.28
N LEU A 129 37.54 4.71 15.32
CA LEU A 129 37.02 5.97 15.86
C LEU A 129 37.09 7.11 14.84
N GLU A 130 38.16 7.20 14.05
CA GLU A 130 38.34 8.27 13.06
C GLU A 130 37.30 8.18 11.94
N LYS A 131 37.01 6.97 11.46
CA LYS A 131 35.95 6.75 10.47
C LYS A 131 34.56 7.02 11.06
N ASP A 132 34.33 6.64 12.32
CA ASP A 132 33.04 6.81 13.00
C ASP A 132 32.69 8.29 13.22
N GLU A 133 33.67 9.13 13.55
CA GLU A 133 33.46 10.57 13.69
C GLU A 133 33.15 11.25 12.36
N LYS A 134 33.87 10.89 11.28
CA LYS A 134 33.62 11.45 9.94
C LYS A 134 32.21 11.16 9.45
N ILE A 135 31.73 9.92 9.61
CA ILE A 135 30.40 9.54 9.12
C ILE A 135 29.28 10.15 9.96
N LYS A 136 29.49 10.39 11.26
CA LYS A 136 28.49 10.93 12.18
C LYS A 136 27.86 12.23 11.71
N ARG A 137 28.66 13.12 11.13
CA ARG A 137 28.19 14.43 10.64
C ARG A 137 27.20 14.29 9.47
N TYR A 138 27.43 13.33 8.58
CA TYR A 138 26.61 13.13 7.39
C TYR A 138 25.47 12.15 7.63
N ALA A 139 25.60 11.23 8.59
CA ALA A 139 24.63 10.17 8.84
C ALA A 139 23.21 10.71 9.14
N LEU A 140 23.09 11.77 9.93
CA LEU A 140 21.79 12.38 10.23
C LEU A 140 21.16 13.00 8.98
N VAL A 141 21.94 13.72 8.19
CA VAL A 141 21.47 14.37 6.96
C VAL A 141 21.00 13.32 5.96
N VAL A 142 21.78 12.25 5.77
CA VAL A 142 21.40 11.11 4.92
C VAL A 142 20.11 10.47 5.39
N HIS A 143 19.95 10.23 6.70
CA HIS A 143 18.71 9.67 7.25
C HIS A 143 17.49 10.54 6.95
N ILE A 144 17.58 11.84 7.18
CA ILE A 144 16.46 12.76 6.91
C ILE A 144 16.12 12.78 5.42
N ILE A 145 17.11 12.86 4.54
CA ILE A 145 16.88 12.85 3.09
C ILE A 145 16.19 11.56 2.67
N ILE A 146 16.70 10.41 3.12
CA ILE A 146 16.13 9.10 2.76
C ILE A 146 14.73 8.91 3.35
N LEU A 147 14.48 9.40 4.56
CA LEU A 147 13.15 9.37 5.17
C LEU A 147 12.13 10.14 4.32
N VAL A 148 12.50 11.34 3.86
CA VAL A 148 11.63 12.14 2.97
C VAL A 148 11.42 11.42 1.63
N VAL A 149 12.48 10.87 1.03
CA VAL A 149 12.38 10.12 -0.23
C VAL A 149 11.47 8.90 -0.07
N ALA A 150 11.62 8.15 1.02
CA ALA A 150 10.78 6.99 1.30
C ALA A 150 9.31 7.39 1.46
N LEU A 151 9.02 8.52 2.12
CA LEU A 151 7.66 9.04 2.27
C LEU A 151 7.04 9.38 0.92
N LEU A 152 7.79 10.05 0.05
CA LEU A 152 7.33 10.36 -1.31
C LEU A 152 7.10 9.11 -2.14
N PHE A 153 7.97 8.09 -2.04
CA PHE A 153 7.80 6.85 -2.78
C PHE A 153 6.61 6.01 -2.29
N VAL A 154 6.36 5.98 -0.98
CA VAL A 154 5.15 5.34 -0.43
C VAL A 154 3.89 6.05 -0.93
N ASP A 155 3.86 7.39 -0.93
CA ASP A 155 2.74 8.17 -1.43
C ASP A 155 2.47 7.90 -2.92
N VAL A 156 3.53 7.87 -3.75
CA VAL A 156 3.43 7.55 -5.18
C VAL A 156 2.89 6.14 -5.41
N GLU A 157 3.32 5.15 -4.63
CA GLU A 157 2.86 3.76 -4.76
C GLU A 157 1.36 3.64 -4.43
N ILE A 158 0.91 4.33 -3.39
CA ILE A 158 -0.50 4.38 -2.99
C ILE A 158 -1.31 5.13 -4.03
N HIS A 159 -0.80 6.24 -4.58
CA HIS A 159 -1.43 6.93 -5.69
C HIS A 159 -1.55 6.03 -6.93
N SER A 160 -0.51 5.28 -7.26
CA SER A 160 -0.52 4.35 -8.41
C SER A 160 -1.57 3.25 -8.23
N THR A 161 -1.76 2.78 -6.99
CA THR A 161 -2.69 1.70 -6.67
C THR A 161 -4.14 2.20 -6.60
N PHE A 162 -4.38 3.33 -5.92
CA PHE A 162 -5.73 3.82 -5.60
C PHE A 162 -6.18 5.04 -6.40
N GLY A 163 -5.31 5.64 -7.21
CA GLY A 163 -5.57 6.87 -7.96
C GLY A 163 -5.48 8.15 -7.14
N ILE A 164 -5.37 8.04 -5.82
CA ILE A 164 -5.25 9.14 -4.87
C ILE A 164 -4.38 8.66 -3.70
N SER A 165 -3.62 9.60 -3.14
CA SER A 165 -2.76 9.43 -1.96
C SER A 165 -3.02 10.57 -0.97
N ALA A 166 -2.47 10.50 0.23
CA ALA A 166 -2.66 11.55 1.24
C ALA A 166 -2.11 12.89 0.75
N LEU A 167 -0.94 12.92 0.09
CA LEU A 167 -0.38 14.16 -0.44
C LEU A 167 -1.21 14.70 -1.61
N THR A 168 -1.66 13.82 -2.51
CA THR A 168 -2.54 14.22 -3.62
C THR A 168 -3.87 14.77 -3.11
N ALA A 169 -4.47 14.12 -2.11
CA ALA A 169 -5.72 14.57 -1.49
C ALA A 169 -5.52 15.91 -0.77
N LEU A 170 -4.42 16.07 -0.03
CA LEU A 170 -4.09 17.30 0.67
C LEU A 170 -3.89 18.48 -0.29
N LEU A 171 -3.18 18.28 -1.40
CA LEU A 171 -2.92 19.33 -2.39
C LEU A 171 -4.15 19.70 -3.21
N SER A 172 -5.03 18.73 -3.51
CA SER A 172 -6.21 18.95 -4.35
C SER A 172 -7.44 19.46 -3.58
N GLN A 173 -7.65 18.96 -2.36
CA GLN A 173 -8.88 19.20 -1.59
C GLN A 173 -8.62 19.84 -0.21
N GLY A 174 -7.36 19.97 0.21
CA GLY A 174 -7.01 20.42 1.55
C GLY A 174 -7.24 19.35 2.62
N PHE A 175 -7.39 19.76 3.88
CA PHE A 175 -7.73 18.86 4.98
C PHE A 175 -9.23 18.52 4.94
N SER A 176 -9.57 17.47 4.19
CA SER A 176 -10.92 16.88 4.13
C SER A 176 -10.96 15.53 4.86
N SER A 177 -12.17 14.97 5.06
CA SER A 177 -12.35 13.62 5.62
C SER A 177 -11.58 12.57 4.79
N THR A 178 -11.62 12.69 3.46
CA THR A 178 -10.90 11.83 2.52
C THR A 178 -9.39 11.90 2.74
N THR A 179 -8.83 13.10 2.87
CA THR A 179 -7.41 13.29 3.20
C THR A 179 -7.05 12.61 4.52
N GLY A 180 -7.93 12.70 5.52
CA GLY A 180 -7.76 12.01 6.81
C GLY A 180 -7.73 10.49 6.69
N VAL A 181 -8.60 9.90 5.87
CA VAL A 181 -8.63 8.44 5.64
C VAL A 181 -7.34 7.95 4.98
N PHE A 182 -6.89 8.61 3.90
CA PHE A 182 -5.66 8.22 3.20
C PHE A 182 -4.42 8.42 4.08
N LEU A 183 -4.36 9.50 4.85
CA LEU A 183 -3.28 9.72 5.81
C LEU A 183 -3.27 8.63 6.89
N GLY A 184 -4.44 8.23 7.39
CA GLY A 184 -4.56 7.13 8.35
C GLY A 184 -4.06 5.79 7.79
N ILE A 185 -4.45 5.46 6.55
CA ILE A 185 -3.98 4.27 5.84
C ILE A 185 -2.46 4.31 5.65
N GLU A 186 -1.92 5.44 5.20
CA GLU A 186 -0.48 5.65 5.02
C GLU A 186 0.30 5.46 6.32
N VAL A 187 -0.17 6.06 7.42
CA VAL A 187 0.46 5.90 8.73
C VAL A 187 0.44 4.43 9.17
N LEU A 188 -0.66 3.71 8.96
CA LEU A 188 -0.72 2.28 9.26
C LEU A 188 0.28 1.48 8.43
N ILE A 189 0.37 1.73 7.12
CA ILE A 189 1.35 1.08 6.24
C ILE A 189 2.78 1.37 6.70
N TRP A 190 3.06 2.61 7.11
CA TRP A 190 4.35 2.99 7.68
C TRP A 190 4.67 2.20 8.95
N ILE A 191 3.71 2.06 9.86
CA ILE A 191 3.90 1.29 11.11
C ILE A 191 4.16 -0.19 10.79
N PHE A 192 3.37 -0.79 9.91
CA PHE A 192 3.53 -2.19 9.53
C PHE A 192 4.85 -2.43 8.78
N GLY A 193 5.15 -1.64 7.76
CA GLY A 193 6.41 -1.73 7.01
C GLY A 193 7.62 -1.51 7.92
N PHE A 194 7.52 -0.61 8.88
CA PHE A 194 8.57 -0.39 9.86
C PHE A 194 8.82 -1.64 10.71
N CYS A 195 7.76 -2.18 11.30
CA CYS A 195 7.85 -3.37 12.15
C CYS A 195 8.32 -4.60 11.38
N ILE A 196 7.79 -4.82 10.18
CA ILE A 196 7.98 -6.08 9.46
C ILE A 196 9.31 -6.10 8.70
N LEU A 197 9.69 -4.99 8.07
CA LEU A 197 10.85 -4.95 7.18
C LEU A 197 11.92 -3.96 7.63
N ALA A 198 11.57 -2.76 8.11
CA ALA A 198 12.58 -1.76 8.47
C ALA A 198 13.45 -2.21 9.64
N ILE A 199 12.88 -2.75 10.71
CA ILE A 199 13.63 -3.24 11.87
C ILE A 199 14.67 -4.32 11.49
N PRO A 200 14.30 -5.43 10.80
CA PRO A 200 15.29 -6.45 10.47
C PRO A 200 16.35 -5.93 9.48
N ILE A 201 15.99 -5.07 8.52
CA ILE A 201 16.96 -4.45 7.62
C ILE A 201 17.91 -3.51 8.40
N GLN A 202 17.41 -2.73 9.34
CA GLN A 202 18.21 -1.91 10.25
C GLN A 202 19.23 -2.75 11.02
N LEU A 203 18.83 -3.91 11.55
CA LEU A 203 19.72 -4.83 12.26
C LEU A 203 20.82 -5.38 11.33
N LEU A 204 20.46 -5.75 10.09
CA LEU A 204 21.41 -6.22 9.08
C LEU A 204 22.41 -5.12 8.70
N SER A 205 21.92 -3.94 8.34
CA SER A 205 22.75 -2.79 7.97
C SER A 205 23.68 -2.37 9.12
N TYR A 206 23.18 -2.35 10.36
CA TYR A 206 24.02 -2.12 11.54
C TYR A 206 25.14 -3.16 11.64
N SER A 207 24.80 -4.44 11.45
CA SER A 207 25.75 -5.54 11.57
C SER A 207 26.83 -5.46 10.49
N ILE A 208 26.46 -5.12 9.24
CA ILE A 208 27.39 -4.91 8.13
C ILE A 208 28.32 -3.73 8.42
N LEU A 209 27.77 -2.57 8.80
CA LEU A 209 28.56 -1.38 9.12
C LEU A 209 29.53 -1.63 10.27
N ARG A 210 29.08 -2.38 11.28
CA ARG A 210 29.91 -2.79 12.41
C ARG A 210 31.08 -3.67 11.98
N VAL A 211 30.88 -4.58 11.03
CA VAL A 211 31.97 -5.39 10.44
C VAL A 211 32.97 -4.53 9.68
N LEU A 212 32.51 -3.45 9.04
CA LEU A 212 33.36 -2.49 8.34
C LEU A 212 34.12 -1.54 9.29
N GLY A 213 33.93 -1.69 10.60
CA GLY A 213 34.59 -0.90 11.64
C GLY A 213 33.88 0.40 11.97
N PHE A 214 32.64 0.61 11.52
CA PHE A 214 31.82 1.74 11.96
C PHE A 214 31.15 1.45 13.30
N GLY A 215 31.10 2.47 14.14
CA GLY A 215 30.52 2.41 15.47
C GLY A 215 29.14 3.03 15.51
N LYS A 216 28.86 3.75 16.60
CA LYS A 216 27.58 4.42 16.82
C LYS A 216 27.43 5.70 16.00
N GLY A 217 28.50 6.29 15.49
CA GLY A 217 28.46 7.45 14.60
C GLY A 217 27.68 7.19 13.32
N SER A 218 27.68 5.94 12.83
CA SER A 218 26.91 5.53 11.65
C SER A 218 25.40 5.36 11.85
N ASN A 219 24.83 5.77 13.01
CA ASN A 219 23.43 5.53 13.38
C ASN A 219 22.41 5.90 12.29
N GLY A 220 22.58 7.07 11.69
CA GLY A 220 21.66 7.52 10.64
C GLY A 220 21.70 6.66 9.37
N VAL A 221 22.85 6.06 9.03
CA VAL A 221 23.00 5.33 7.77
C VAL A 221 22.23 4.01 7.79
N TRP A 222 22.34 3.22 8.87
CA TRP A 222 21.58 1.97 8.95
C TRP A 222 20.09 2.20 9.22
N LYS A 223 19.72 3.29 9.90
CA LYS A 223 18.32 3.72 10.00
C LYS A 223 17.73 4.06 8.64
N ALA A 224 18.45 4.86 7.84
CA ALA A 224 18.07 5.21 6.47
C ALA A 224 17.81 3.97 5.60
N ALA A 225 18.66 2.95 5.69
CA ALA A 225 18.45 1.69 4.97
C ALA A 225 17.12 0.99 5.37
N GLY A 226 16.77 1.05 6.66
CA GLY A 226 15.47 0.61 7.15
C GLY A 226 14.31 1.42 6.59
N ASP A 227 14.39 2.75 6.68
CA ASP A 227 13.31 3.63 6.22
C ASP A 227 13.04 3.42 4.72
N PHE A 228 14.11 3.29 3.93
CA PHE A 228 13.99 3.00 2.50
C PHE A 228 13.33 1.65 2.21
N SER A 229 13.52 0.66 3.08
CA SER A 229 12.88 -0.65 2.90
C SER A 229 11.35 -0.60 3.05
N ILE A 230 10.80 0.42 3.72
CA ILE A 230 9.34 0.58 3.85
C ILE A 230 8.70 0.79 2.48
N TRP A 231 9.35 1.51 1.56
CA TRP A 231 8.88 1.61 0.18
C TRP A 231 8.83 0.25 -0.52
N ILE A 232 9.87 -0.59 -0.35
CA ILE A 232 9.89 -1.96 -0.89
C ILE A 232 8.74 -2.79 -0.32
N PHE A 233 8.48 -2.65 0.98
CA PHE A 233 7.34 -3.28 1.63
C PHE A 233 6.02 -2.85 1.00
N THR A 234 5.83 -1.54 0.79
CA THR A 234 4.62 -1.00 0.16
C THR A 234 4.44 -1.56 -1.25
N GLY A 235 5.45 -1.47 -2.12
CA GLY A 235 5.31 -1.94 -3.52
C GLY A 235 5.02 -3.44 -3.64
N LEU A 236 5.51 -4.27 -2.71
CA LEU A 236 5.35 -5.72 -2.80
C LEU A 236 4.18 -6.29 -1.97
N TYR A 237 3.80 -5.64 -0.88
CA TYR A 237 2.91 -6.24 0.12
C TYR A 237 1.73 -5.34 0.52
N LEU A 238 1.59 -4.14 -0.05
CA LEU A 238 0.49 -3.20 0.27
C LEU A 238 -0.89 -3.86 0.21
N LEU A 239 -1.25 -4.46 -0.93
CA LEU A 239 -2.58 -5.05 -1.14
C LEU A 239 -2.82 -6.27 -0.23
N LEU A 240 -1.78 -7.08 0.00
CA LEU A 240 -1.85 -8.21 0.94
C LEU A 240 -2.16 -7.75 2.36
N PHE A 241 -1.47 -6.71 2.85
CA PHE A 241 -1.70 -6.20 4.20
C PHE A 241 -3.05 -5.51 4.33
N LEU A 242 -3.53 -4.85 3.29
CA LEU A 242 -4.89 -4.31 3.28
C LEU A 242 -5.94 -5.43 3.37
N ASN A 243 -5.75 -6.56 2.68
CA ASN A 243 -6.60 -7.74 2.86
C ASN A 243 -6.59 -8.25 4.29
N ILE A 244 -5.42 -8.37 4.90
CA ILE A 244 -5.30 -8.79 6.31
C ILE A 244 -6.05 -7.82 7.23
N ILE A 245 -5.85 -6.50 7.06
CA ILE A 245 -6.53 -5.47 7.86
C ILE A 245 -8.06 -5.57 7.67
N PHE A 246 -8.55 -5.69 6.44
CA PHE A 246 -9.98 -5.79 6.16
C PHE A 246 -10.61 -7.09 6.67
N SER A 247 -9.86 -8.20 6.66
CA SER A 247 -10.29 -9.46 7.27
C SER A 247 -10.46 -9.35 8.79
N ILE A 248 -9.64 -8.54 9.46
CA ILE A 248 -9.70 -8.32 10.92
C ILE A 248 -10.84 -7.36 11.29
N ILE A 249 -11.11 -6.37 10.44
CA ILE A 249 -12.11 -5.32 10.71
C ILE A 249 -13.56 -5.79 10.42
N ASP A 250 -13.75 -6.99 9.84
CA ASP A 250 -15.05 -7.53 9.39
C ASP A 250 -15.93 -6.45 8.74
N VAL A 251 -15.41 -5.86 7.66
CA VAL A 251 -16.07 -4.77 6.93
C VAL A 251 -17.47 -5.19 6.45
N LYS A 252 -17.72 -6.49 6.24
CA LYS A 252 -19.03 -7.05 5.87
C LYS A 252 -20.10 -6.79 6.95
N SER A 253 -19.71 -6.68 8.22
CA SER A 253 -20.61 -6.30 9.32
C SER A 253 -21.00 -4.81 9.30
N TYR A 254 -20.14 -3.95 8.77
CA TYR A 254 -20.34 -2.49 8.72
C TYR A 254 -20.98 -2.01 7.40
N PHE A 255 -20.74 -2.72 6.30
CA PHE A 255 -21.34 -2.47 5.00
C PHE A 255 -21.92 -3.78 4.46
N PRO A 256 -23.16 -4.14 4.84
CA PRO A 256 -23.86 -5.26 4.25
C PRO A 256 -24.18 -4.91 2.79
N LEU A 257 -23.25 -5.21 1.89
CA LEU A 257 -23.55 -5.33 0.47
C LEU A 257 -24.36 -6.62 0.34
N GLY A 258 -25.67 -6.46 0.20
CA GLY A 258 -26.65 -7.55 0.12
C GLY A 258 -26.47 -8.48 -1.06
#